data_AF-G2EDF4-F1
#
_entry.id   AF-G2EDF4-F1
#
_cell.length_a   1.000
_cell.length_b   1.000
_cell.length_c   1.000
_cell.angle_alpha   90.00
_cell.angle_beta   90.00
_cell.angle_gamma   90.00
#
_symmetry.space_group_name_H-M   'P 1'
#
loop_
_entity.id
_entity.type
_entity.pdbx_description
1 polymer ?
#
loop_
_entity_poly.entity_id
_entity_poly.type
_entity_poly.pdbx_seq_one_letter_code
_entity_poly.pdbx_strand_id
1 'polypeptide(L)'
;MNYKSFLLTVLGMSFMATSFAQTNLLNAKTPEEIGVRTEAQKEVDNDKPLEYGYIDDRDILFSKMTWERIVLDERVNFPLYYPVDTNNIGKHRRSLFDVLLKSIKDGSLETVYDDSYFTAPRTLKDLGASMSKIDTLDIGYEQYNAEGYVDPEYIIKRELSAYDVSAYLIKGLWYFDKRQGEMKYRLIGIAPAAPDVNFIDSDDVANKEPIALFWVFYPDARDVLHEAKAFNNKNSSMPFSYDHLLNSRRFNGYIYQEENVYGDRKVTEYVAENALMQLLESNRIKEKIRNFELDMWAY
;
A
#
# COMPACT_ATOMS: atom_id res chain seq x y z
N MET A 1 -53.69 28.22 0.10
CA MET A 1 -52.33 27.80 0.49
C MET A 1 -51.55 29.07 0.80
N ASN A 2 -51.02 29.23 2.03
CA ASN A 2 -50.39 30.49 2.44
C ASN A 2 -49.10 30.72 1.67
N TYR A 3 -49.14 31.61 0.67
CA TYR A 3 -48.00 31.94 -0.19
C TYR A 3 -46.75 32.35 0.62
N LYS A 4 -46.94 32.95 1.81
CA LYS A 4 -45.85 33.29 2.73
C LYS A 4 -45.12 32.05 3.28
N SER A 5 -45.83 30.98 3.60
CA SER A 5 -45.23 29.73 4.10
C SER A 5 -44.52 28.96 2.99
N PHE A 6 -45.07 28.98 1.77
CA PHE A 6 -44.44 28.33 0.61
C PHE A 6 -43.13 29.03 0.20
N LEU A 7 -43.12 30.37 0.22
CA LEU A 7 -41.91 31.15 -0.07
C LEU A 7 -40.82 30.90 0.98
N LEU A 8 -41.18 30.79 2.26
CA LEU A 8 -40.25 30.47 3.35
C LEU A 8 -39.67 29.04 3.23
N THR A 9 -40.46 28.06 2.80
CA THR A 9 -39.96 26.70 2.55
C THR A 9 -39.04 26.62 1.34
N VAL A 10 -39.31 27.36 0.27
CA VAL A 10 -38.45 27.40 -0.92
C VAL A 10 -37.14 28.12 -0.61
N LEU A 11 -37.19 29.22 0.16
CA LEU A 11 -36.00 29.98 0.56
C LEU A 11 -35.15 29.23 1.60
N GLY A 12 -35.77 28.41 2.45
CA GLY A 12 -35.08 27.48 3.36
C GLY A 12 -34.41 26.30 2.65
N MET A 13 -34.99 25.79 1.56
CA MET A 13 -34.38 24.73 0.76
C MET A 13 -33.23 25.23 -0.12
N SER A 14 -33.27 26.49 -0.60
CA SER A 14 -32.14 27.07 -1.35
C SER A 14 -30.88 27.31 -0.51
N PHE A 15 -31.02 27.39 0.81
CA PHE A 15 -29.87 27.52 1.73
C PHE A 15 -29.17 26.19 2.07
N MET A 16 -29.73 25.04 1.68
CA MET A 16 -29.17 23.72 1.99
C MET A 16 -28.31 23.11 0.86
N ALA A 17 -28.13 23.80 -0.25
CA ALA A 17 -27.47 23.25 -1.43
C ALA A 17 -26.19 24.01 -1.80
N THR A 18 -25.14 23.93 -0.97
CA THR A 18 -23.72 24.06 -1.39
C THR A 18 -22.77 23.82 -0.21
N SER A 19 -22.62 22.56 0.20
CA SER A 19 -21.49 22.16 1.05
C SER A 19 -20.61 21.17 0.30
N PHE A 20 -19.82 21.71 -0.64
CA PHE A 20 -18.61 21.04 -1.12
C PHE A 20 -17.47 21.48 -0.23
N ALA A 21 -17.04 20.62 0.69
CA ALA A 21 -15.90 20.90 1.54
C ALA A 21 -14.63 20.90 0.67
N GLN A 22 -13.98 22.04 0.52
CA GLN A 22 -12.58 22.13 0.15
C GLN A 22 -11.90 22.90 1.27
N THR A 23 -10.73 22.43 1.73
CA THR A 23 -9.97 23.07 2.80
C THR A 23 -9.65 24.51 2.42
N ASN A 24 -9.90 25.44 3.34
CA ASN A 24 -9.64 26.87 3.17
C ASN A 24 -10.36 27.57 2.00
N LEU A 25 -11.32 26.94 1.30
CA LEU A 25 -12.00 27.57 0.15
C LEU A 25 -12.80 28.84 0.55
N LEU A 26 -13.40 28.83 1.74
CA LEU A 26 -14.22 29.94 2.23
C LEU A 26 -13.40 31.08 2.84
N ASN A 27 -12.13 30.84 3.17
CA ASN A 27 -11.26 31.77 3.90
C ASN A 27 -10.03 32.20 3.10
N ALA A 28 -9.75 31.57 1.95
CA ALA A 28 -8.64 31.91 1.06
C ALA A 28 -8.88 33.25 0.37
N LYS A 29 -7.88 34.14 0.42
CA LYS A 29 -7.87 35.42 -0.30
C LYS A 29 -7.26 35.31 -1.69
N THR A 30 -6.49 34.24 -1.93
CA THR A 30 -5.85 33.94 -3.22
C THR A 30 -6.08 32.47 -3.61
N PRO A 31 -6.10 32.12 -4.92
CA PRO A 31 -6.24 30.73 -5.36
C PRO A 31 -5.16 29.78 -4.83
N GLU A 32 -3.98 30.31 -4.48
CA GLU A 32 -2.85 29.55 -3.92
C GLU A 32 -3.07 29.16 -2.44
N GLU A 33 -3.92 29.89 -1.72
CA GLU A 33 -4.31 29.58 -0.33
C GLU A 33 -5.41 28.50 -0.26
N ILE A 34 -6.09 28.22 -1.37
CA ILE A 34 -7.12 27.18 -1.45
C ILE A 34 -6.44 25.81 -1.35
N GLY A 35 -6.80 25.04 -0.32
CA GLY A 35 -6.21 23.73 -0.03
C GLY A 35 -5.11 23.73 1.04
N VAL A 36 -4.56 24.90 1.41
CA VAL A 36 -3.51 25.02 2.43
C VAL A 36 -4.12 25.20 3.82
N ARG A 37 -3.74 24.34 4.78
CA ARG A 37 -4.17 24.46 6.19
C ARG A 37 -3.49 25.66 6.85
N THR A 38 -4.26 26.47 7.57
CA THR A 38 -3.73 27.58 8.39
C THR A 38 -2.86 27.03 9.53
N GLU A 39 -1.90 27.82 10.01
CA GLU A 39 -0.98 27.41 11.09
C GLU A 39 -1.72 27.02 12.36
N ALA A 40 -2.74 27.79 12.75
CA ALA A 40 -3.61 27.48 13.89
C ALA A 40 -4.34 26.13 13.73
N GLN A 41 -4.66 25.71 12.50
CA GLN A 41 -5.30 24.42 12.25
C GLN A 41 -4.30 23.27 12.36
N LYS A 42 -3.04 23.47 11.95
CA LYS A 42 -1.97 22.47 12.11
C LYS A 42 -1.63 22.20 13.58
N GLU A 43 -1.65 23.23 14.43
CA GLU A 43 -1.39 23.08 15.87
C GLU A 43 -2.50 22.33 16.60
N VAL A 44 -3.77 22.55 16.22
CA VAL A 44 -4.92 21.85 16.82
C VAL A 44 -5.00 20.40 16.34
N ASP A 45 -4.65 20.12 15.08
CA ASP A 45 -4.80 18.80 14.47
C ASP A 45 -3.79 17.76 15.00
N ASN A 46 -2.67 18.16 15.62
CA ASN A 46 -1.60 17.27 16.12
C ASN A 46 -1.33 16.07 15.19
N ASP A 47 -0.99 16.38 13.92
CA ASP A 47 -1.01 15.45 12.79
C ASP A 47 0.18 14.46 12.82
N LYS A 48 0.14 13.50 13.74
CA LYS A 48 1.11 12.40 13.87
C LYS A 48 0.43 11.03 13.76
N PRO A 49 1.16 9.98 13.35
CA PRO A 49 0.62 8.62 13.40
C PRO A 49 0.23 8.27 14.82
N LEU A 50 -0.86 7.51 14.97
CA LEU A 50 -1.28 7.02 16.28
C LEU A 50 -0.21 6.08 16.84
N GLU A 51 0.38 6.44 17.97
CA GLU A 51 1.39 5.60 18.62
C GLU A 51 0.79 4.24 18.99
N TYR A 52 1.60 3.19 18.83
CA TYR A 52 1.19 1.87 19.28
C TYR A 52 1.27 1.81 20.80
N GLY A 53 0.26 1.18 21.41
CA GLY A 53 0.31 0.85 22.83
C GLY A 53 1.50 -0.07 23.13
N TYR A 54 2.17 0.21 24.25
CA TYR A 54 3.17 -0.69 24.81
C TYR A 54 2.51 -2.01 25.23
N ILE A 55 3.13 -3.11 24.81
CA ILE A 55 2.69 -4.47 25.12
C ILE A 55 3.94 -5.23 25.54
N ASP A 56 3.87 -5.87 26.70
CA ASP A 56 4.91 -6.77 27.18
C ASP A 56 4.67 -8.18 26.60
N ASP A 57 5.73 -8.92 26.32
CA ASP A 57 5.66 -10.29 25.81
C ASP A 57 4.85 -11.20 26.74
N ARG A 58 4.84 -10.90 28.04
CA ARG A 58 4.06 -11.64 29.05
C ARG A 58 2.55 -11.45 28.89
N ASP A 59 2.12 -10.33 28.31
CA ASP A 59 0.71 -10.00 28.09
C ASP A 59 0.17 -10.61 26.80
N ILE A 60 1.04 -11.17 25.95
CA ILE A 60 0.64 -11.89 24.75
C ILE A 60 0.26 -13.33 25.13
N LEU A 61 -0.98 -13.73 24.84
CA LEU A 61 -1.45 -15.10 25.09
C LEU A 61 -1.18 -16.02 23.90
N PHE A 62 -1.40 -15.48 22.72
CA PHE A 62 -1.28 -16.16 21.46
C PHE A 62 -0.74 -15.17 20.45
N SER A 63 0.14 -15.64 19.58
CA SER A 63 0.62 -14.87 18.44
C SER A 63 0.80 -15.76 17.23
N LYS A 64 0.58 -15.21 16.05
CA LYS A 64 0.75 -15.88 14.77
C LYS A 64 1.19 -14.88 13.72
N MET A 65 2.38 -15.06 13.14
CA MET A 65 2.77 -14.28 11.97
C MET A 65 2.11 -14.83 10.70
N THR A 66 1.63 -13.91 9.87
CA THR A 66 0.98 -14.22 8.59
C THR A 66 1.50 -13.29 7.51
N TRP A 67 1.69 -13.86 6.32
CA TRP A 67 2.00 -13.12 5.12
C TRP A 67 0.80 -13.14 4.18
N GLU A 68 0.36 -11.96 3.78
CA GLU A 68 -0.79 -11.79 2.91
C GLU A 68 -0.40 -11.10 1.62
N ARG A 69 -1.09 -11.46 0.55
CA ARG A 69 -1.00 -10.84 -0.77
C ARG A 69 -2.27 -10.03 -1.02
N ILE A 70 -2.12 -8.72 -1.12
CA ILE A 70 -3.16 -7.75 -1.47
C ILE A 70 -3.15 -7.59 -2.99
N VAL A 71 -4.19 -8.06 -3.67
CA VAL A 71 -4.30 -7.99 -5.14
C VAL A 71 -4.89 -6.64 -5.53
N LEU A 72 -4.21 -5.86 -6.37
CA LEU A 72 -4.62 -4.49 -6.70
C LEU A 72 -5.76 -4.42 -7.74
N ASP A 73 -6.01 -5.52 -8.46
CA ASP A 73 -7.16 -5.65 -9.36
C ASP A 73 -8.51 -5.67 -8.63
N GLU A 74 -8.49 -5.89 -7.31
CA GLU A 74 -9.70 -5.85 -6.50
C GLU A 74 -10.12 -4.42 -6.19
N ARG A 75 -11.41 -4.13 -6.41
CA ARG A 75 -12.01 -2.80 -6.18
C ARG A 75 -11.83 -2.27 -4.77
N VAL A 76 -11.73 -3.16 -3.78
CA VAL A 76 -11.50 -2.78 -2.37
C VAL A 76 -10.10 -2.18 -2.18
N ASN A 77 -9.13 -2.60 -2.99
CA ASN A 77 -7.72 -2.23 -2.89
C ASN A 77 -7.32 -1.06 -3.80
N PHE A 78 -8.25 -0.53 -4.60
CA PHE A 78 -8.02 0.62 -5.46
C PHE A 78 -7.42 1.87 -4.78
N PRO A 79 -7.72 2.19 -3.50
CA PRO A 79 -7.04 3.29 -2.81
C PRO A 79 -5.51 3.11 -2.70
N LEU A 80 -5.00 1.88 -2.75
CA LEU A 80 -3.56 1.56 -2.70
C LEU A 80 -2.89 1.66 -4.07
N TYR A 81 -3.65 1.46 -5.14
CA TYR A 81 -3.15 1.45 -6.51
C TYR A 81 -3.22 2.82 -7.19
N TYR A 82 -4.36 3.51 -7.08
CA TYR A 82 -4.57 4.78 -7.76
C TYR A 82 -4.04 5.97 -6.94
N PRO A 83 -3.56 7.03 -7.60
CA PRO A 83 -3.45 7.21 -9.05
C PRO A 83 -2.16 6.63 -9.65
N VAL A 84 -2.28 6.03 -10.84
CA VAL A 84 -1.13 5.53 -11.62
C VAL A 84 -0.50 6.58 -12.54
N ASP A 85 -1.25 7.60 -12.95
CA ASP A 85 -0.74 8.71 -13.76
C ASP A 85 -0.38 9.89 -12.87
N THR A 86 0.92 10.17 -12.76
CA THR A 86 1.46 11.28 -11.96
C THR A 86 1.53 12.61 -12.69
N ASN A 87 1.36 12.63 -14.02
CA ASN A 87 1.57 13.82 -14.85
C ASN A 87 0.38 14.78 -14.82
N ASN A 88 -0.84 14.24 -14.79
CA ASN A 88 -2.07 15.03 -14.85
C ASN A 88 -2.69 15.32 -13.46
N ILE A 89 -2.03 14.93 -12.38
CA ILE A 89 -2.58 14.98 -11.02
C ILE A 89 -1.67 15.79 -10.10
N GLY A 90 -2.27 16.64 -9.28
CA GLY A 90 -1.57 17.48 -8.30
C GLY A 90 -0.60 16.68 -7.41
N LYS A 91 0.51 17.32 -7.02
CA LYS A 91 1.67 16.70 -6.33
C LYS A 91 1.30 15.91 -5.06
N HIS A 92 0.17 16.22 -4.44
CA HIS A 92 -0.28 15.62 -3.18
C HIS A 92 -1.00 14.27 -3.33
N ARG A 93 -1.30 13.82 -4.55
CA ARG A 93 -1.95 12.52 -4.81
C ARG A 93 -0.99 11.62 -5.58
N ARG A 94 -0.58 10.53 -4.94
CA ARG A 94 0.39 9.56 -5.45
C ARG A 94 -0.04 8.17 -5.02
N SER A 95 0.28 7.16 -5.84
CA SER A 95 0.06 5.75 -5.48
C SER A 95 0.93 5.40 -4.26
N LEU A 96 0.58 4.32 -3.55
CA LEU A 96 1.40 3.85 -2.42
C LEU A 96 2.83 3.51 -2.87
N PHE A 97 2.98 2.93 -4.06
CA PHE A 97 4.27 2.60 -4.64
C PHE A 97 5.13 3.85 -4.88
N ASP A 98 4.55 4.89 -5.49
CA ASP A 98 5.26 6.14 -5.74
C ASP A 98 5.67 6.83 -4.44
N VAL A 99 4.81 6.76 -3.40
CA VAL A 99 5.12 7.31 -2.08
C VAL A 99 6.32 6.58 -1.47
N LEU A 100 6.33 5.25 -1.48
CA LEU A 100 7.45 4.46 -0.96
C LEU A 100 8.73 4.72 -1.76
N LEU A 101 8.66 4.65 -3.09
CA LEU A 101 9.81 4.85 -3.96
C LEU A 101 10.40 6.26 -3.83
N LYS A 102 9.54 7.28 -3.76
CA LYS A 102 9.98 8.66 -3.55
C LYS A 102 10.64 8.82 -2.18
N SER A 103 10.05 8.25 -1.14
CA SER A 103 10.58 8.38 0.23
C SER A 103 11.92 7.65 0.40
N ILE A 104 12.11 6.56 -0.33
CA ILE A 104 13.38 5.85 -0.46
C ILE A 104 14.42 6.71 -1.20
N LYS A 105 14.04 7.35 -2.32
CA LYS A 105 14.93 8.26 -3.09
C LYS A 105 15.30 9.54 -2.33
N ASP A 106 14.36 10.10 -1.58
CA ASP A 106 14.54 11.32 -0.78
C ASP A 106 15.35 11.05 0.51
N GLY A 107 15.53 9.78 0.89
CA GLY A 107 16.26 9.36 2.09
C GLY A 107 15.42 9.37 3.37
N SER A 108 14.12 9.68 3.31
CA SER A 108 13.20 9.57 4.45
C SER A 108 13.00 8.13 4.93
N LEU A 109 13.20 7.15 4.03
CA LEU A 109 13.27 5.73 4.36
C LEU A 109 14.70 5.23 4.10
N GLU A 110 15.50 5.15 5.17
CA GLU A 110 16.93 4.82 5.08
C GLU A 110 17.16 3.33 4.76
N THR A 111 16.38 2.45 5.37
CA THR A 111 16.59 1.00 5.25
C THR A 111 15.45 0.32 4.51
N VAL A 112 15.85 -0.37 3.44
CA VAL A 112 14.99 -1.24 2.64
C VAL A 112 15.61 -2.64 2.65
N TYR A 113 14.81 -3.69 2.55
CA TYR A 113 15.26 -5.07 2.67
C TYR A 113 14.90 -5.88 1.43
N ASP A 114 15.65 -6.95 1.18
CA ASP A 114 15.37 -7.88 0.08
C ASP A 114 14.36 -8.98 0.50
N ASP A 115 14.36 -9.33 1.79
CA ASP A 115 13.56 -10.42 2.34
C ASP A 115 12.51 -9.96 3.35
N SER A 116 11.50 -10.81 3.55
CA SER A 116 10.42 -10.54 4.52
C SER A 116 10.85 -10.68 5.98
N TYR A 117 12.04 -11.22 6.25
CA TYR A 117 12.60 -11.35 7.59
C TYR A 117 13.49 -10.17 7.98
N PHE A 118 13.72 -9.21 7.07
CA PHE A 118 14.52 -8.01 7.29
C PHE A 118 15.97 -8.32 7.69
N THR A 119 16.54 -9.37 7.11
CA THR A 119 17.92 -9.81 7.40
C THR A 119 18.94 -9.19 6.46
N ALA A 120 18.53 -8.91 5.21
CA ALA A 120 19.40 -8.39 4.17
C ALA A 120 18.98 -6.97 3.77
N PRO A 121 19.62 -5.91 4.30
CA PRO A 121 19.38 -4.55 3.85
C PRO A 121 19.88 -4.36 2.41
N ARG A 122 19.20 -3.51 1.66
CA ARG A 122 19.40 -3.26 0.23
C ARG A 122 19.66 -1.78 0.00
N THR A 123 20.61 -1.46 -0.88
CA THR A 123 20.92 -0.06 -1.21
C THR A 123 20.05 0.45 -2.37
N LEU A 124 19.91 1.76 -2.49
CA LEU A 124 19.19 2.42 -3.60
C LEU A 124 19.70 1.99 -4.98
N LYS A 125 21.00 1.74 -5.10
CA LYS A 125 21.63 1.33 -6.35
C LYS A 125 21.18 -0.07 -6.76
N ASP A 126 21.08 -0.98 -5.80
CA ASP A 126 20.67 -2.37 -6.05
C ASP A 126 19.18 -2.46 -6.38
N LEU A 127 18.36 -1.59 -5.78
CA LEU A 127 16.96 -1.44 -6.12
C LEU A 127 16.77 -0.99 -7.58
N GLY A 128 17.50 0.04 -8.00
CA GLY A 128 17.46 0.54 -9.37
C GLY A 128 17.75 -0.56 -10.40
N ALA A 129 18.77 -1.39 -10.13
CA ALA A 129 19.13 -2.50 -11.01
C ALA A 129 18.01 -3.55 -11.16
N SER A 130 17.25 -3.86 -10.10
CA SER A 130 16.11 -4.79 -10.20
C SER A 130 14.86 -4.17 -10.80
N MET A 131 14.74 -2.85 -10.77
CA MET A 131 13.55 -2.13 -11.24
C MET A 131 13.68 -1.65 -12.67
N SER A 132 14.88 -1.67 -13.24
CA SER A 132 15.13 -1.25 -14.62
C SER A 132 15.71 -2.39 -15.45
N LYS A 133 15.12 -2.64 -16.62
CA LYS A 133 15.72 -3.47 -17.67
C LYS A 133 16.37 -2.54 -18.69
N ILE A 134 17.66 -2.77 -18.94
CA ILE A 134 18.38 -2.14 -20.04
C ILE A 134 18.61 -3.23 -21.07
N ASP A 135 18.00 -3.08 -22.23
CA ASP A 135 18.13 -4.00 -23.36
C ASP A 135 18.76 -3.26 -24.54
N THR A 136 19.50 -3.98 -25.37
CA THR A 136 20.14 -3.45 -26.57
C THR A 136 19.51 -4.08 -27.80
N LEU A 137 19.12 -3.25 -28.76
CA LEU A 137 18.59 -3.72 -30.03
C LEU A 137 19.66 -4.45 -30.85
N ASP A 138 19.24 -5.36 -31.73
CA ASP A 138 20.12 -6.11 -32.64
C ASP A 138 21.07 -5.19 -33.44
N ILE A 139 20.55 -4.06 -33.90
CA ILE A 139 21.30 -3.02 -34.61
C ILE A 139 22.43 -2.43 -33.75
N GLY A 140 22.20 -2.30 -32.44
CA GLY A 140 23.19 -1.84 -31.48
C GLY A 140 24.30 -2.88 -31.26
N TYR A 141 23.99 -4.17 -31.29
CA TYR A 141 25.01 -5.23 -31.25
C TYR A 141 25.87 -5.24 -32.52
N GLU A 142 25.27 -5.01 -33.69
CA GLU A 142 26.00 -4.87 -34.96
C GLU A 142 26.96 -3.67 -34.93
N GLN A 143 26.51 -2.53 -34.41
CA GLN A 143 27.36 -1.34 -34.23
C GLN A 143 28.50 -1.60 -33.24
N TYR A 144 28.22 -2.25 -32.11
CA TYR A 144 29.24 -2.61 -31.14
C TYR A 144 30.35 -3.48 -31.75
N ASN A 145 29.96 -4.46 -32.58
CA ASN A 145 30.90 -5.35 -33.25
C ASN A 145 31.72 -4.66 -34.35
N ALA A 146 31.19 -3.60 -34.97
CA ALA A 146 31.86 -2.85 -36.04
C ALA A 146 32.74 -1.70 -35.52
N GLU A 147 32.24 -0.92 -34.56
CA GLU A 147 32.81 0.37 -34.15
C GLU A 147 33.23 0.39 -32.67
N GLY A 148 32.88 -0.64 -31.90
CA GLY A 148 33.25 -0.77 -30.48
C GLY A 148 32.42 0.08 -29.51
N TYR A 149 31.39 0.78 -30.00
CA TYR A 149 30.45 1.54 -29.17
C TYR A 149 29.00 1.31 -29.62
N VAL A 150 28.05 1.57 -28.74
CA VAL A 150 26.60 1.49 -29.02
C VAL A 150 26.01 2.87 -28.81
N ASP A 151 25.36 3.42 -29.82
CA ASP A 151 24.66 4.69 -29.67
C ASP A 151 23.51 4.56 -28.65
N PRO A 152 23.26 5.59 -27.81
CA PRO A 152 22.19 5.56 -26.81
C PRO A 152 20.79 5.30 -27.37
N GLU A 153 20.58 5.56 -28.67
CA GLU A 153 19.32 5.33 -29.39
C GLU A 153 18.99 3.83 -29.53
N TYR A 154 20.01 2.96 -29.51
CA TYR A 154 19.83 1.52 -29.58
C TYR A 154 19.69 0.84 -28.22
N ILE A 155 19.71 1.62 -27.14
CA ILE A 155 19.56 1.14 -25.76
C ILE A 155 18.13 1.44 -25.29
N ILE A 156 17.33 0.39 -25.17
CA ILE A 156 15.99 0.47 -24.60
C ILE A 156 16.09 0.36 -23.09
N LYS A 157 15.66 1.39 -22.37
CA LYS A 157 15.53 1.36 -20.91
C LYS A 157 14.06 1.29 -20.54
N ARG A 158 13.67 0.21 -19.85
CA ARG A 158 12.35 0.06 -19.26
C ARG A 158 12.49 0.15 -17.75
N GLU A 159 11.77 1.08 -17.14
CA GLU A 159 11.69 1.22 -15.67
C GLU A 159 10.30 0.79 -15.19
N LEU A 160 10.26 0.07 -14.07
CA LEU A 160 9.02 -0.25 -13.38
C LEU A 160 8.35 1.02 -12.88
N SER A 161 7.09 1.19 -13.25
CA SER A 161 6.23 2.28 -12.79
C SER A 161 5.17 1.76 -11.84
N ALA A 162 4.40 2.68 -11.21
CA ALA A 162 3.25 2.30 -10.40
C ALA A 162 2.21 1.45 -11.16
N TYR A 163 2.18 1.54 -12.48
CA TYR A 163 1.29 0.76 -13.35
C TYR A 163 1.65 -0.73 -13.38
N ASP A 164 2.93 -1.06 -13.25
CA ASP A 164 3.41 -2.45 -13.34
C ASP A 164 3.25 -3.22 -12.01
N VAL A 165 2.89 -2.52 -10.93
CA VAL A 165 2.66 -3.13 -9.61
C VAL A 165 1.28 -3.80 -9.59
N SER A 166 1.27 -5.12 -9.42
CA SER A 166 0.03 -5.92 -9.42
C SER A 166 -0.45 -6.30 -8.02
N ALA A 167 0.45 -6.34 -7.03
CA ALA A 167 0.09 -6.69 -5.66
C ALA A 167 0.98 -5.99 -4.62
N TYR A 168 0.50 -5.96 -3.37
CA TYR A 168 1.36 -5.72 -2.20
C TYR A 168 1.44 -6.98 -1.35
N LEU A 169 2.66 -7.34 -0.95
CA LEU A 169 2.88 -8.36 0.05
C LEU A 169 3.00 -7.67 1.40
N ILE A 170 2.26 -8.18 2.38
CA ILE A 170 2.31 -7.67 3.74
C ILE A 170 2.70 -8.78 4.69
N LYS A 171 3.48 -8.43 5.70
CA LYS A 171 3.80 -9.29 6.84
C LYS A 171 3.24 -8.66 8.08
N GLY A 172 2.46 -9.40 8.84
CA GLY A 172 2.00 -8.91 10.14
C GLY A 172 1.76 -10.01 11.15
N LEU A 173 1.55 -9.56 12.37
CA LEU A 173 1.40 -10.38 13.56
C LEU A 173 -0.03 -10.25 14.07
N TRP A 174 -0.75 -11.36 14.09
CA TRP A 174 -1.94 -11.50 14.90
C TRP A 174 -1.52 -11.84 16.32
N TYR A 175 -2.01 -11.11 17.31
CA TYR A 175 -1.74 -11.42 18.71
C TYR A 175 -2.97 -11.15 19.57
N PHE A 176 -3.13 -11.93 20.64
CA PHE A 176 -4.18 -11.75 21.63
C PHE A 176 -3.61 -11.07 22.87
N ASP A 177 -4.09 -9.85 23.15
CA ASP A 177 -3.68 -9.08 24.34
C ASP A 177 -4.53 -9.48 25.54
N LYS A 178 -3.92 -10.08 26.56
CA LYS A 178 -4.58 -10.50 27.80
C LYS A 178 -5.21 -9.34 28.56
N ARG A 179 -4.64 -8.14 28.46
CA ARG A 179 -5.09 -6.96 29.23
C ARG A 179 -6.37 -6.39 28.68
N GLN A 180 -6.51 -6.39 27.36
CA GLN A 180 -7.67 -5.83 26.66
C GLN A 180 -8.66 -6.92 26.23
N GLY A 181 -8.25 -8.20 26.28
CA GLY A 181 -9.09 -9.33 25.93
C GLY A 181 -9.46 -9.37 24.45
N GLU A 182 -8.70 -8.70 23.58
CA GLU A 182 -9.01 -8.57 22.16
C GLU A 182 -7.88 -9.09 21.28
N MET A 183 -8.26 -9.63 20.12
CA MET A 183 -7.29 -9.98 19.09
C MET A 183 -6.94 -8.74 18.27
N LYS A 184 -5.63 -8.49 18.13
CA LYS A 184 -5.10 -7.38 17.35
C LYS A 184 -4.22 -7.85 16.23
N TYR A 185 -4.17 -7.02 15.20
CA TYR A 185 -3.21 -7.15 14.11
C TYR A 185 -2.19 -6.02 14.21
N ARG A 186 -0.91 -6.36 14.10
CA ARG A 186 0.19 -5.40 13.95
C ARG A 186 0.89 -5.65 12.63
N LEU A 187 0.89 -4.64 11.77
CA LEU A 187 1.63 -4.68 10.51
C LEU A 187 3.12 -4.50 10.79
N ILE A 188 3.94 -5.39 10.25
CA ILE A 188 5.40 -5.41 10.45
C ILE A 188 6.12 -4.99 9.16
N GLY A 189 5.63 -5.47 8.02
CA GLY A 189 6.29 -5.27 6.74
C GLY A 189 5.31 -5.03 5.61
N ILE A 190 5.74 -4.23 4.64
CA ILE A 190 5.06 -4.05 3.37
C ILE A 190 6.07 -4.09 2.23
N ALA A 191 5.68 -4.74 1.14
CA ALA A 191 6.49 -4.85 -0.06
C ALA A 191 5.61 -4.67 -1.31
N PRO A 192 5.91 -3.72 -2.21
CA PRO A 192 5.31 -3.72 -3.54
C PRO A 192 5.79 -4.93 -4.32
N ALA A 193 4.88 -5.57 -5.05
CA ALA A 193 5.17 -6.73 -5.86
C ALA A 193 4.72 -6.51 -7.31
N ALA A 194 5.63 -6.82 -8.23
CA ALA A 194 5.44 -6.68 -9.66
C ALA A 194 6.00 -7.93 -10.38
N PRO A 195 5.55 -8.22 -11.60
CA PRO A 195 6.22 -9.19 -12.47
C PRO A 195 7.68 -8.80 -12.71
N ASP A 196 8.53 -9.78 -13.00
CA ASP A 196 9.93 -9.52 -13.36
C ASP A 196 10.01 -8.65 -14.62
N VAL A 197 10.82 -7.58 -14.56
CA VAL A 197 11.05 -6.62 -15.65
C VAL A 197 11.49 -7.29 -16.95
N ASN A 198 12.17 -8.43 -16.85
CA ASN A 198 12.59 -9.22 -18.00
C ASN A 198 11.42 -9.85 -18.77
N PHE A 199 10.32 -10.14 -18.09
CA PHE A 199 9.19 -10.93 -18.60
C PHE A 199 7.86 -10.16 -18.61
N ILE A 200 7.83 -8.86 -18.31
CA ILE A 200 6.59 -8.06 -18.30
C ILE A 200 5.84 -8.17 -19.64
N ASP A 201 6.57 -8.11 -20.75
CA ASP A 201 6.02 -8.16 -22.11
C ASP A 201 5.83 -9.60 -22.63
N SER A 202 6.16 -10.62 -21.83
CA SER A 202 5.95 -12.01 -22.22
C SER A 202 4.47 -12.40 -22.07
N ASP A 203 3.96 -13.23 -22.98
CA ASP A 203 2.58 -13.71 -22.94
C ASP A 203 2.38 -14.86 -21.92
N ASP A 204 3.47 -15.36 -21.32
CA ASP A 204 3.46 -16.49 -20.40
C ASP A 204 2.92 -16.10 -19.03
N VAL A 205 1.78 -16.69 -18.66
CA VAL A 205 1.09 -16.45 -17.38
C VAL A 205 1.95 -16.82 -16.16
N ALA A 206 2.80 -17.84 -16.30
CA ALA A 206 3.70 -18.29 -15.22
C ALA A 206 4.79 -17.26 -14.88
N ASN A 207 5.23 -16.46 -15.86
CA ASN A 207 6.26 -15.43 -15.65
C ASN A 207 5.68 -14.11 -15.11
N LYS A 208 4.35 -14.03 -14.93
CA LYS A 208 3.63 -12.87 -14.38
C LYS A 208 3.35 -12.97 -12.88
N GLU A 209 3.92 -13.97 -12.20
CA GLU A 209 3.78 -14.05 -10.75
C GLU A 209 4.42 -12.82 -10.07
N PRO A 210 3.69 -12.13 -9.18
CA PRO A 210 4.21 -10.93 -8.52
C PRO A 210 5.29 -11.30 -7.51
N ILE A 211 6.51 -10.80 -7.76
CA ILE A 211 7.66 -10.95 -6.86
C ILE A 211 7.83 -9.66 -6.06
N ALA A 212 8.22 -9.78 -4.80
CA ALA A 212 8.55 -8.63 -3.96
C ALA A 212 9.71 -7.84 -4.59
N LEU A 213 9.50 -6.55 -4.88
CA LEU A 213 10.58 -5.70 -5.34
C LEU A 213 11.53 -5.36 -4.20
N PHE A 214 10.94 -4.99 -3.06
CA PHE A 214 11.65 -4.68 -1.83
C PHE A 214 10.73 -4.67 -0.62
N TRP A 215 11.27 -4.94 0.56
CA TRP A 215 10.57 -4.93 1.84
C TRP A 215 10.88 -3.67 2.63
N VAL A 216 9.84 -3.03 3.16
CA VAL A 216 9.93 -1.88 4.04
C VAL A 216 9.44 -2.28 5.42
N PHE A 217 10.23 -1.95 6.45
CA PHE A 217 9.79 -2.12 7.83
C PHE A 217 8.72 -1.08 8.15
N TYR A 218 7.51 -1.55 8.45
CA TYR A 218 6.33 -0.71 8.55
C TYR A 218 6.44 0.36 9.65
N PRO A 219 6.97 0.07 10.87
CA PRO A 219 7.15 1.07 11.91
C PRO A 219 7.97 2.29 11.48
N ASP A 220 9.01 2.10 10.67
CA ASP A 220 9.87 3.20 10.19
C ASP A 220 9.15 4.03 9.12
N ALA A 221 8.24 3.41 8.36
CA ALA A 221 7.49 4.09 7.31
C ALA A 221 6.24 4.82 7.79
N ARG A 222 5.88 4.77 9.07
CA ARG A 222 4.60 5.29 9.56
C ARG A 222 4.43 6.78 9.37
N ASP A 223 5.46 7.58 9.62
CA ASP A 223 5.40 9.03 9.47
C ASP A 223 5.15 9.41 8.00
N VAL A 224 5.90 8.79 7.08
CA VAL A 224 5.75 8.95 5.63
C VAL A 224 4.35 8.54 5.17
N LEU A 225 3.87 7.38 5.62
CA LEU A 225 2.56 6.84 5.24
C LEU A 225 1.40 7.59 5.88
N HIS A 226 1.63 8.28 7.00
CA HIS A 226 0.62 9.12 7.64
C HIS A 226 0.47 10.46 6.91
N GLU A 227 1.57 11.06 6.47
CA GLU A 227 1.57 12.28 5.66
C GLU A 227 0.92 12.02 4.29
N ALA A 228 1.27 10.90 3.66
CA ALA A 228 0.72 10.51 2.37
C ALA A 228 -0.77 10.11 2.46
N LYS A 229 -1.60 10.72 1.59
CA LYS A 229 -3.05 10.50 1.60
C LYS A 229 -3.49 9.67 0.39
N ALA A 230 -4.25 8.61 0.67
CA ALA A 230 -4.81 7.70 -0.31
C ALA A 230 -6.04 8.30 -1.02
N PHE A 231 -6.27 7.85 -2.25
CA PHE A 231 -7.46 8.24 -3.00
C PHE A 231 -8.74 7.67 -2.36
N ASN A 232 -9.74 8.53 -2.15
CA ASN A 232 -11.04 8.13 -1.63
C ASN A 232 -12.12 8.32 -2.70
N ASN A 233 -12.63 7.20 -3.24
CA ASN A 233 -13.65 7.19 -4.29
C ASN A 233 -14.97 7.84 -3.84
N LYS A 234 -15.31 7.78 -2.54
CA LYS A 234 -16.58 8.29 -2.02
C LYS A 234 -16.52 9.78 -1.69
N ASN A 235 -15.36 10.27 -1.24
CA ASN A 235 -15.18 11.66 -0.85
C ASN A 235 -13.73 12.10 -1.07
N SER A 236 -13.48 12.79 -2.18
CA SER A 236 -12.15 13.29 -2.55
C SER A 236 -11.64 14.42 -1.65
N SER A 237 -12.53 15.06 -0.89
CA SER A 237 -12.22 16.14 0.03
C SER A 237 -11.75 15.65 1.40
N MET A 238 -12.01 14.38 1.73
CA MET A 238 -11.58 13.75 2.97
C MET A 238 -10.82 12.46 2.65
N PRO A 239 -9.56 12.58 2.19
CA PRO A 239 -8.72 11.42 1.93
C PRO A 239 -8.23 10.83 3.26
N PHE A 240 -8.07 9.50 3.30
CA PHE A 240 -7.47 8.80 4.45
C PHE A 240 -5.96 8.73 4.27
N SER A 241 -5.20 8.70 5.38
CA SER A 241 -3.77 8.39 5.28
C SER A 241 -3.54 6.93 4.94
N TYR A 242 -2.41 6.62 4.30
CA TYR A 242 -2.02 5.23 4.04
C TYR A 242 -1.80 4.48 5.35
N ASP A 243 -1.20 5.12 6.37
CA ASP A 243 -1.03 4.51 7.70
C ASP A 243 -2.37 4.09 8.31
N HIS A 244 -3.39 4.95 8.23
CA HIS A 244 -4.72 4.63 8.75
C HIS A 244 -5.37 3.47 7.98
N LEU A 245 -5.27 3.46 6.65
CA LEU A 245 -5.85 2.42 5.80
C LEU A 245 -5.24 1.04 6.11
N LEU A 246 -3.90 0.98 6.21
CA LEU A 246 -3.16 -0.25 6.45
C LEU A 246 -3.36 -0.77 7.89
N ASN A 247 -3.26 0.10 8.91
CA ASN A 247 -3.50 -0.30 10.30
C ASN A 247 -4.96 -0.74 10.55
N SER A 248 -5.93 -0.09 9.93
CA SER A 248 -7.35 -0.49 10.02
C SER A 248 -7.71 -1.68 9.13
N ARG A 249 -6.73 -2.26 8.42
CA ARG A 249 -6.90 -3.36 7.46
C ARG A 249 -8.04 -3.12 6.46
N ARG A 250 -8.15 -1.89 5.96
CA ARG A 250 -9.14 -1.51 4.93
C ARG A 250 -8.69 -1.95 3.53
N PHE A 251 -8.34 -3.22 3.41
CA PHE A 251 -7.94 -3.88 2.17
C PHE A 251 -8.38 -5.34 2.25
N ASN A 252 -8.47 -6.00 1.10
CA ASN A 252 -8.63 -7.44 1.04
C ASN A 252 -7.31 -8.07 0.59
N GLY A 253 -6.91 -9.16 1.24
CA GLY A 253 -5.69 -9.90 0.92
C GLY A 253 -5.85 -11.38 1.24
N TYR A 254 -5.04 -12.22 0.58
CA TYR A 254 -5.05 -13.67 0.75
C TYR A 254 -3.78 -14.11 1.47
N ILE A 255 -3.92 -14.97 2.48
CA ILE A 255 -2.76 -15.49 3.22
C ILE A 255 -2.07 -16.53 2.33
N TYR A 256 -0.82 -16.28 1.95
CA TYR A 256 -0.03 -17.21 1.13
C TYR A 256 1.03 -17.95 1.96
N GLN A 257 1.31 -17.48 3.17
CA GLN A 257 2.28 -18.09 4.08
C GLN A 257 1.88 -17.76 5.52
N GLU A 258 2.04 -18.73 6.41
CA GLU A 258 1.82 -18.58 7.85
C GLU A 258 3.00 -19.13 8.62
N GLU A 259 3.24 -18.58 9.81
CA GLU A 259 4.29 -19.05 10.69
C GLU A 259 4.05 -20.50 11.08
N ASN A 260 5.00 -21.40 10.82
CA ASN A 260 4.79 -22.81 11.15
C ASN A 260 6.08 -23.53 11.57
N VAL A 261 5.91 -24.65 12.26
CA VAL A 261 7.01 -25.50 12.75
C VAL A 261 7.85 -26.07 11.60
N TYR A 262 7.33 -26.04 10.37
CA TYR A 262 8.00 -26.52 9.17
C TYR A 262 8.82 -25.44 8.45
N GLY A 263 9.15 -24.34 9.13
CA GLY A 263 9.96 -23.26 8.56
C GLY A 263 9.16 -22.32 7.66
N ASP A 264 7.97 -21.94 8.12
CA ASP A 264 7.05 -21.00 7.44
C ASP A 264 6.71 -21.40 6.01
N ARG A 265 6.38 -22.67 5.83
CA ARG A 265 6.00 -23.23 4.53
C ARG A 265 4.92 -22.42 3.82
N LYS A 266 5.12 -22.08 2.54
CA LYS A 266 4.10 -21.41 1.71
C LYS A 266 2.93 -22.35 1.42
N VAL A 267 1.73 -21.78 1.27
CA VAL A 267 0.50 -22.50 0.91
C VAL A 267 0.67 -23.27 -0.41
N THR A 268 1.38 -22.68 -1.36
CA THR A 268 1.66 -23.26 -2.68
C THR A 268 2.48 -24.55 -2.61
N GLU A 269 3.30 -24.74 -1.58
CA GLU A 269 4.20 -25.89 -1.49
C GLU A 269 3.51 -27.17 -1.02
N TYR A 270 2.34 -27.07 -0.38
CA TYR A 270 1.58 -28.23 0.10
C TYR A 270 0.18 -28.34 -0.52
N VAL A 271 -0.34 -27.27 -1.11
CA VAL A 271 -1.57 -27.28 -1.92
C VAL A 271 -1.19 -27.19 -3.39
N ALA A 272 -1.18 -28.34 -4.08
CA ALA A 272 -0.77 -28.43 -5.47
C ALA A 272 -1.67 -27.62 -6.42
N GLU A 273 -1.06 -26.67 -7.15
CA GLU A 273 -1.45 -25.97 -8.40
C GLU A 273 -2.94 -25.64 -8.65
N ASN A 274 -3.77 -25.59 -7.62
CA ASN A 274 -5.17 -25.22 -7.74
C ASN A 274 -5.40 -23.91 -6.99
N ALA A 275 -5.54 -22.81 -7.74
CA ALA A 275 -5.78 -21.47 -7.20
C ALA A 275 -7.01 -21.42 -6.27
N LEU A 276 -8.06 -22.20 -6.57
CA LEU A 276 -9.23 -22.29 -5.69
C LEU A 276 -8.89 -22.96 -4.36
N MET A 277 -8.09 -24.03 -4.39
CA MET A 277 -7.69 -24.72 -3.16
C MET A 277 -6.77 -23.86 -2.31
N GLN A 278 -5.86 -23.09 -2.92
CA GLN A 278 -5.02 -22.12 -2.21
C GLN A 278 -5.86 -21.01 -1.55
N LEU A 279 -6.91 -20.55 -2.25
CA LEU A 279 -7.86 -19.58 -1.69
C LEU A 279 -8.64 -20.15 -0.50
N LEU A 280 -9.12 -21.39 -0.61
CA LEU A 280 -9.82 -22.08 0.48
C LEU A 280 -8.89 -22.29 1.68
N GLU A 281 -7.63 -22.62 1.44
CA GLU A 281 -6.63 -22.77 2.49
C GLU A 281 -6.30 -21.43 3.18
N SER A 282 -6.16 -20.35 2.42
CA SER A 282 -6.09 -18.99 2.96
C SER A 282 -7.29 -18.68 3.88
N ASN A 283 -8.50 -19.03 3.45
CA ASN A 283 -9.71 -18.81 4.25
C ASN A 283 -9.71 -19.68 5.52
N ARG A 284 -9.26 -20.93 5.43
CA ARG A 284 -9.12 -21.82 6.59
C ARG A 284 -8.17 -21.24 7.63
N ILE A 285 -7.05 -20.63 7.21
CA ILE A 285 -6.10 -19.97 8.13
C ILE A 285 -6.78 -18.75 8.80
N LYS A 286 -7.49 -17.91 8.03
CA LYS A 286 -8.25 -16.77 8.60
C LYS A 286 -9.31 -17.24 9.60
N GLU A 287 -10.05 -18.29 9.26
CA GLU A 287 -11.06 -18.88 10.16
C GLU A 287 -10.43 -19.46 11.42
N LYS A 288 -9.27 -20.10 11.33
CA LYS A 288 -8.55 -20.58 12.51
C LYS A 288 -8.20 -19.44 13.48
N ILE A 289 -7.72 -18.31 12.95
CA ILE A 289 -7.40 -17.12 13.74
C ILE A 289 -8.68 -16.56 14.37
N ARG A 290 -9.77 -16.42 13.59
CA ARG A 290 -11.06 -15.94 14.09
C ARG A 290 -11.69 -16.86 15.13
N ASN A 291 -11.63 -18.17 14.94
CA ASN A 291 -12.17 -19.14 15.88
C ASN A 291 -11.39 -19.12 17.20
N PHE A 292 -10.07 -18.92 17.15
CA PHE A 292 -9.30 -18.71 18.37
C PHE A 292 -9.80 -17.49 19.16
N GLU A 293 -10.12 -16.38 18.49
CA GLU A 293 -10.73 -15.23 19.16
C GLU A 293 -12.07 -15.62 19.79
N LEU A 294 -12.98 -16.24 19.02
CA LEU A 294 -14.30 -16.64 19.50
C LEU A 294 -14.24 -17.60 20.70
N ASP A 295 -13.32 -18.56 20.68
CA ASP A 295 -13.11 -19.54 21.76
C ASP A 295 -12.66 -18.87 23.07
N MET A 296 -12.03 -17.68 23.02
CA MET A 296 -11.70 -16.91 24.22
C MET A 296 -12.93 -16.22 24.83
N TRP A 297 -13.98 -15.98 24.04
CA TRP A 297 -15.22 -15.33 24.48
C TRP A 297 -16.32 -16.33 24.84
N ALA A 298 -16.33 -17.51 24.21
CA ALA A 298 -17.33 -18.54 24.43
C ALA A 298 -16.97 -19.36 25.69
N TYR A 299 -17.66 -19.05 26.79
CA TYR A 299 -17.68 -19.83 28.03
C TYR A 299 -18.93 -20.71 28.11
#